data_AF-K5X0J2-F1
#
_entry.id   AF-K5X0J2-F1
#
_cell.length_a   1.000
_cell.length_b   1.000
_cell.length_c   1.000
_cell.angle_alpha   90.00
_cell.angle_beta   90.00
_cell.angle_gamma   90.00
#
_symmetry.space_group_name_H-M   'P 1'
#
loop_
_entity.id
_entity.type
_entity.pdbx_description
1 polymer ?
#
loop_
_entity_poly.entity_id
_entity_poly.type
_entity_poly.pdbx_seq_one_letter_code
_entity_poly.pdbx_strand_id
1 'polypeptide(L)'
;MPGSRHFRGMSLPLRRVVARLRPRRRHYSTSKRLSSTSIPDAAALDSVSPIFTQTPPLWAMLSSCNVSRGSAIDITWNHWATLVKDLEAVAEKNRQNAAAAVEAKRNEAQSDIPAGSSSTFVQVDTTKDQSSTSIMEPSSSTPVASPSTTNADAPKPSRWEIRPTWQRSIFCGVYVIGWAFSTAYLLKYRQTYVTRLKFFRGPTSSNMPSSPPPPPLPAKPTTNSTAAALTPEAGLQDNRFIHIETASHPKGITIPLRKVSLYDGRNETELVIRSNSGSITKSRWRWNRTGREYWFMSLSGALVDGTRYTQVESARDKILQAWFGEVEGKKKKKRGGKKNSRILS
;
A
#
# COMPACT_ATOMS: atom_id res chain seq x y z
N MET A 1 11.90 28.54 54.89
CA MET A 1 13.31 28.51 54.44
C MET A 1 13.50 27.36 53.45
N PRO A 2 13.32 27.56 52.13
CA PRO A 2 13.59 26.55 51.12
C PRO A 2 15.00 26.70 50.53
N GLY A 3 15.75 25.59 50.52
CA GLY A 3 17.12 25.51 50.00
C GLY A 3 17.17 25.38 48.49
N SER A 4 17.84 26.35 47.85
CA SER A 4 18.11 26.42 46.42
C SER A 4 19.20 25.41 46.04
N ARG A 5 18.91 24.46 45.15
CA ARG A 5 19.91 23.56 44.56
C ARG A 5 20.25 24.04 43.15
N HIS A 6 21.47 24.57 43.01
CA HIS A 6 22.08 24.91 41.73
C HIS A 6 22.38 23.64 40.90
N PHE A 7 21.78 23.54 39.72
CA PHE A 7 22.20 22.61 38.68
C PHE A 7 23.47 23.14 38.00
N ARG A 8 24.60 22.48 38.23
CA ARG A 8 25.84 22.70 37.46
C ARG A 8 25.67 22.09 36.07
N GLY A 9 25.84 22.92 35.05
CA GLY A 9 25.88 22.50 33.65
C GLY A 9 27.08 21.62 33.36
N MET A 10 26.83 20.42 32.86
CA MET A 10 27.84 19.58 32.21
C MET A 10 27.92 19.99 30.74
N SER A 11 28.98 20.72 30.37
CA SER A 11 29.35 20.92 28.97
C SER A 11 30.12 19.68 28.50
N LEU A 12 29.54 18.93 27.57
CA LEU A 12 30.24 17.85 26.88
C LEU A 12 30.97 18.43 25.65
N PRO A 13 32.29 18.21 25.49
CA PRO A 13 33.01 18.67 24.31
C PRO A 13 32.62 17.81 23.10
N LEU A 14 31.98 18.44 22.12
CA LEU A 14 31.74 17.90 20.77
C LEU A 14 33.08 17.72 20.04
N ARG A 15 33.74 16.57 20.23
CA ARG A 15 34.85 16.14 19.37
C ARG A 15 34.28 15.79 17.99
N ARG A 16 34.53 16.66 17.01
CA ARG A 16 34.36 16.39 15.56
C ARG A 16 35.17 15.15 15.16
N VAL A 17 34.49 14.01 15.04
CA VAL A 17 35.03 12.84 14.33
C VAL A 17 34.77 13.04 12.85
N VAL A 18 35.75 13.62 12.15
CA VAL A 18 35.78 13.62 10.68
C VAL A 18 36.22 12.23 10.23
N ALA A 19 35.27 11.31 10.14
CA ALA A 19 35.49 10.02 9.51
C ALA A 19 35.69 10.24 8.01
N ARG A 20 36.96 10.28 7.56
CA ARG A 20 37.32 10.23 6.14
C ARG A 20 36.86 8.87 5.57
N LEU A 21 35.65 8.83 5.04
CA LEU A 21 35.14 7.73 4.23
C LEU A 21 36.00 7.65 2.96
N ARG A 22 37.05 6.83 2.98
CA ARG A 22 37.74 6.45 1.75
C ARG A 22 36.76 5.66 0.87
N PRO A 23 36.54 6.04 -0.40
CA PRO A 23 35.72 5.26 -1.31
C PRO A 23 36.44 3.94 -1.57
N ARG A 24 35.95 2.88 -0.92
CA ARG A 24 36.41 1.51 -1.14
C ARG A 24 35.99 1.13 -2.57
N ARG A 25 36.91 1.28 -3.54
CA ARG A 25 36.77 0.80 -4.93
C ARG A 25 36.35 -0.68 -4.86
N ARG A 26 35.06 -0.93 -5.00
CA ARG A 26 34.53 -2.29 -5.12
C ARG A 26 34.89 -2.74 -6.53
N HIS A 27 35.84 -3.65 -6.63
CA HIS A 27 36.02 -4.44 -7.83
C HIS A 27 34.70 -5.18 -8.07
N TYR A 28 33.95 -4.72 -9.08
CA TYR A 28 32.84 -5.47 -9.64
C TYR A 28 33.48 -6.71 -10.27
N SER A 29 33.51 -7.81 -9.51
CA SER A 29 33.72 -9.13 -10.09
C SER A 29 32.66 -9.27 -11.17
N THR A 30 33.12 -9.33 -12.42
CA THR A 30 32.34 -9.70 -13.60
C THR A 30 31.82 -11.11 -13.34
N SER A 31 30.71 -11.17 -12.63
CA SER A 31 30.01 -12.40 -12.32
C SER A 31 29.72 -13.05 -13.67
N LYS A 32 30.39 -14.20 -13.91
CA LYS A 32 30.11 -15.09 -15.02
C LYS A 32 28.59 -15.18 -15.11
N ARG A 33 28.01 -14.55 -16.14
CA ARG A 33 26.58 -14.66 -16.46
C ARG A 33 26.33 -16.16 -16.53
N LEU A 34 25.68 -16.71 -15.49
CA LEU A 34 25.15 -18.05 -15.57
C LEU A 34 24.35 -18.08 -16.85
N SER A 35 24.84 -18.87 -17.80
CA SER A 35 24.33 -18.97 -19.17
C SER A 35 22.83 -18.96 -19.08
N SER A 36 22.23 -17.84 -19.52
CA SER A 36 20.80 -17.65 -19.49
C SER A 36 20.23 -18.86 -20.21
N THR A 37 19.57 -19.75 -19.47
CA THR A 37 18.67 -20.72 -20.08
C THR A 37 17.81 -19.90 -21.01
N SER A 38 17.98 -20.09 -22.33
CA SER A 38 17.36 -19.26 -23.34
C SER A 38 15.88 -19.18 -23.01
N ILE A 39 15.45 -18.00 -22.61
CA ILE A 39 14.04 -17.77 -22.34
C ILE A 39 13.38 -18.01 -23.70
N PRO A 40 12.40 -18.91 -23.80
CA PRO A 40 11.69 -19.13 -25.05
C PRO A 40 11.17 -17.78 -25.56
N ASP A 41 11.24 -17.56 -26.88
CA ASP A 41 10.78 -16.32 -27.49
C ASP A 41 9.37 -15.98 -27.02
N ALA A 42 9.13 -14.72 -26.70
CA ALA A 42 7.83 -14.26 -26.19
C ALA A 42 6.67 -14.64 -27.12
N ALA A 43 6.91 -14.65 -28.44
CA ALA A 43 5.94 -15.09 -29.44
C ALA A 43 5.50 -16.55 -29.26
N ALA A 44 6.42 -17.45 -28.87
CA ALA A 44 6.10 -18.84 -28.59
C ALA A 44 5.31 -19.00 -27.27
N LEU A 45 5.47 -18.08 -26.32
CA LEU A 45 4.66 -18.06 -25.09
C LEU A 45 3.24 -17.54 -25.34
N ASP A 46 3.04 -16.70 -26.35
CA ASP A 46 1.72 -16.12 -26.67
C ASP A 46 0.83 -17.07 -27.46
N SER A 47 1.38 -18.04 -28.19
CA SER A 47 0.59 -19.09 -28.86
C SER A 47 0.03 -20.13 -27.89
N VAL A 48 0.60 -20.25 -26.69
CA VAL A 48 0.15 -21.22 -25.67
C VAL A 48 -0.99 -20.61 -24.84
N SER A 49 -2.15 -21.25 -24.90
CA SER A 49 -3.31 -20.87 -24.08
C SER A 49 -2.99 -20.99 -22.59
N PRO A 50 -3.32 -19.97 -21.77
CA PRO A 50 -3.08 -20.03 -20.33
C PRO A 50 -3.99 -21.07 -19.67
N ILE A 51 -3.38 -21.96 -18.90
CA ILE A 51 -4.10 -22.96 -18.10
C ILE A 51 -4.88 -22.28 -16.99
N PHE A 52 -4.38 -21.17 -16.44
CA PHE A 52 -5.09 -20.40 -15.45
C PHE A 52 -5.01 -18.91 -15.80
N THR A 53 -6.15 -18.24 -15.73
CA THR A 53 -6.26 -16.79 -15.81
C THR A 53 -7.19 -16.29 -14.73
N GLN A 54 -6.75 -15.29 -13.98
CA GLN A 54 -7.54 -14.62 -12.97
C GLN A 54 -7.54 -13.12 -13.22
N THR A 55 -8.74 -12.55 -13.23
CA THR A 55 -8.89 -11.09 -13.19
C THR A 55 -8.36 -10.60 -11.85
N PRO A 56 -7.38 -9.68 -11.83
CA PRO A 56 -6.88 -9.14 -10.57
C PRO A 56 -8.04 -8.53 -9.78
N PRO A 57 -8.09 -8.73 -8.45
CA PRO A 57 -9.17 -8.18 -7.64
C PRO A 57 -9.18 -6.66 -7.73
N LEU A 58 -10.35 -6.04 -7.60
CA LEU A 58 -10.53 -4.59 -7.76
C LEU A 58 -9.53 -3.79 -6.92
N TRP A 59 -9.23 -4.22 -5.69
CA TRP A 59 -8.26 -3.53 -4.83
C TRP A 59 -6.84 -3.49 -5.44
N ALA A 60 -6.44 -4.54 -6.17
CA ALA A 60 -5.14 -4.58 -6.83
C ALA A 60 -5.09 -3.56 -7.97
N MET A 61 -6.20 -3.35 -8.68
CA MET A 61 -6.34 -2.31 -9.71
C MET A 61 -6.44 -0.89 -9.10
N LEU A 62 -7.14 -0.75 -7.97
CA LEU A 62 -7.29 0.54 -7.28
C LEU A 62 -5.99 1.02 -6.64
N SER A 63 -5.08 0.10 -6.25
CA SER A 63 -3.79 0.48 -5.68
C SER A 63 -2.95 1.40 -6.59
N SER A 64 -3.03 1.24 -7.91
CA SER A 64 -2.39 2.17 -8.86
C SER A 64 -3.10 3.51 -8.99
N CYS A 65 -4.41 3.56 -8.73
CA CYS A 65 -5.22 4.78 -8.82
C CYS A 65 -5.15 5.64 -7.53
N ASN A 66 -4.92 5.03 -6.37
CA ASN A 66 -4.85 5.77 -5.12
C ASN A 66 -3.55 6.58 -4.96
N VAL A 67 -2.46 6.18 -5.62
CA VAL A 67 -1.21 6.96 -5.62
C VAL A 67 -1.41 8.33 -6.30
N SER A 68 -2.22 8.40 -7.37
CA SER A 68 -2.58 9.69 -7.98
C SER A 68 -3.57 10.49 -7.14
N ARG A 69 -4.47 9.82 -6.38
CA ARG A 69 -5.37 10.52 -5.44
C ARG A 69 -4.64 11.15 -4.25
N GLY A 70 -3.54 10.56 -3.76
CA GLY A 70 -2.69 11.18 -2.74
C GLY A 70 -2.17 12.55 -3.19
N SER A 71 -1.72 12.66 -4.45
CA SER A 71 -1.31 13.93 -5.06
C SER A 71 -2.46 14.95 -5.13
N ALA A 72 -3.67 14.50 -5.47
CA ALA A 72 -4.84 15.38 -5.49
C ALA A 72 -5.20 15.92 -4.09
N ILE A 73 -5.06 15.11 -3.05
CA ILE A 73 -5.27 15.54 -1.65
C ILE A 73 -4.24 16.60 -1.26
N ASP A 74 -2.96 16.41 -1.58
CA ASP A 74 -1.92 17.42 -1.30
C ASP A 74 -2.16 18.73 -2.07
N ILE A 75 -2.58 18.66 -3.34
CA ILE A 75 -2.92 19.85 -4.12
C ILE A 75 -4.13 20.58 -3.51
N THR A 76 -5.20 19.86 -3.16
CA THR A 76 -6.39 20.45 -2.55
C THR A 76 -6.12 21.01 -1.16
N TRP A 77 -5.27 20.35 -0.36
CA TRP A 77 -4.87 20.85 0.95
C TRP A 77 -4.07 22.14 0.85
N ASN A 78 -3.09 22.19 -0.06
CA ASN A 78 -2.31 23.41 -0.30
C ASN A 78 -3.21 24.55 -0.79
N HIS A 79 -4.17 24.26 -1.68
CA HIS A 79 -5.13 25.25 -2.16
C HIS A 79 -6.05 25.78 -1.04
N TRP A 80 -6.54 24.90 -0.17
CA TRP A 80 -7.31 25.30 1.01
C TRP A 80 -6.50 26.14 1.99
N ALA A 81 -5.24 25.77 2.24
CA ALA A 81 -4.36 26.51 3.13
C ALA A 81 -4.07 27.93 2.61
N THR A 82 -3.97 28.11 1.28
CA THR A 82 -3.87 29.45 0.68
C THR A 82 -5.16 30.25 0.82
N LEU A 83 -6.32 29.64 0.56
CA LEU A 83 -7.62 30.31 0.69
C LEU A 83 -7.90 30.82 2.10
N VAL A 84 -7.52 30.07 3.13
CA VAL A 84 -7.69 30.50 4.53
C VAL A 84 -6.85 31.75 4.82
N LYS A 85 -5.59 31.80 4.34
CA LYS A 85 -4.73 32.98 4.50
C LYS A 85 -5.28 34.19 3.76
N ASP A 86 -5.81 34.00 2.56
CA ASP A 86 -6.40 35.07 1.78
C ASP A 86 -7.65 35.63 2.46
N LEU A 87 -8.49 34.76 3.04
CA LEU A 87 -9.66 35.17 3.82
C LEU A 87 -9.27 35.93 5.09
N GLU A 88 -8.22 35.52 5.79
CA GLU A 88 -7.69 36.25 6.95
C GLU A 88 -7.16 37.63 6.55
N ALA A 89 -6.45 37.74 5.42
CA ALA A 89 -5.96 39.01 4.90
C ALA A 89 -7.11 39.96 4.51
N VAL A 90 -8.16 39.44 3.88
CA VAL A 90 -9.37 40.22 3.54
C VAL A 90 -10.09 40.67 4.81
N ALA A 91 -10.21 39.79 5.81
CA ALA A 91 -10.83 40.14 7.08
C ALA A 91 -10.07 41.26 7.80
N GLU A 92 -8.73 41.22 7.81
CA GLU A 92 -7.91 42.27 8.40
C GLU A 92 -8.02 43.60 7.65
N LYS A 93 -8.01 43.56 6.31
CA LYS A 93 -8.22 44.75 5.49
C LYS A 93 -9.58 45.40 5.75
N ASN A 94 -10.63 44.59 5.92
CA ASN A 94 -11.96 45.09 6.25
C ASN A 94 -12.00 45.76 7.63
N ARG A 95 -11.26 45.24 8.63
CA ARG A 95 -11.14 45.89 9.95
C ARG A 95 -10.42 47.23 9.85
N GLN A 96 -9.33 47.29 9.08
CA GLN A 96 -8.58 48.53 8.87
C GLN A 96 -9.43 49.59 8.17
N ASN A 97 -10.17 49.21 7.13
CA ASN A 97 -11.09 50.11 6.43
C ASN A 97 -12.21 50.61 7.37
N ALA A 98 -12.75 49.74 8.22
CA ALA A 98 -13.76 50.12 9.20
C ALA A 98 -13.19 51.10 10.25
N ALA A 99 -11.97 50.86 10.74
CA ALA A 99 -11.30 51.77 11.67
C ALA A 99 -11.02 53.14 11.03
N ALA A 100 -10.51 53.16 9.80
CA ALA A 100 -10.26 54.40 9.05
C ALA A 100 -11.56 55.18 8.79
N ALA A 101 -12.67 54.50 8.50
CA ALA A 101 -13.97 55.14 8.32
C ALA A 101 -14.49 55.79 9.62
N VAL A 102 -14.24 55.16 10.78
CA VAL A 102 -14.58 55.75 12.08
C VAL A 102 -13.73 56.98 12.37
N GLU A 103 -12.43 56.93 12.08
CA GLU A 103 -11.53 58.06 12.26
C GLU A 103 -11.85 59.24 11.32
N ALA A 104 -12.20 58.96 10.06
CA ALA A 104 -12.65 59.97 9.11
C ALA A 104 -13.91 60.70 9.62
N LYS A 105 -14.91 59.95 10.11
CA LYS A 105 -16.12 60.54 10.71
C LYS A 105 -15.83 61.36 11.96
N ARG A 106 -14.85 60.95 12.77
CA ARG A 106 -14.42 61.71 13.95
C ARG A 106 -13.78 63.04 13.57
N ASN A 107 -12.94 63.05 12.53
CA ASN A 107 -12.28 64.27 12.06
C ASN A 107 -13.28 65.24 11.43
N GLU A 108 -14.27 64.74 10.68
CA GLU A 108 -15.37 65.54 10.13
C GLU A 108 -16.22 66.18 11.24
N ALA A 109 -16.57 65.42 12.28
CA ALA A 109 -17.30 65.95 13.43
C ALA A 109 -16.50 67.01 14.23
N GLN A 110 -15.18 66.98 14.16
CA GLN A 110 -14.31 67.93 14.87
C GLN A 110 -14.09 69.23 14.10
N SER A 111 -14.26 69.25 12.77
CA SER A 111 -14.20 70.47 11.95
C SER A 111 -15.43 71.36 12.06
N ASP A 112 -16.56 70.82 12.53
CA ASP A 112 -17.82 71.56 12.65
C ASP A 112 -17.97 72.34 13.97
N ILE A 113 -16.95 72.34 14.83
CA ILE A 113 -16.97 73.14 16.07
C ILE A 113 -16.54 74.58 15.73
N PRO A 114 -17.45 75.58 15.76
CA PRO A 114 -17.10 76.95 15.43
C PRO A 114 -16.08 77.50 16.43
N ALA A 115 -15.03 78.16 15.91
CA ALA A 115 -13.85 78.63 16.63
C ALA A 115 -14.08 79.72 17.72
N GLY A 116 -15.30 79.86 18.25
CA GLY A 116 -15.67 80.90 19.22
C GLY A 116 -16.36 80.40 20.50
N SER A 117 -16.60 79.10 20.66
CA SER A 117 -17.35 78.58 21.81
C SER A 117 -16.43 78.13 22.95
N SER A 118 -15.95 79.07 23.76
CA SER A 118 -15.42 78.75 25.11
C SER A 118 -16.57 78.34 26.02
N SER A 119 -16.94 77.07 25.99
CA SER A 119 -17.90 76.49 26.93
C SER A 119 -17.15 75.94 28.14
N THR A 120 -17.33 76.57 29.28
CA THR A 120 -16.88 76.12 30.60
C THR A 120 -17.40 74.72 30.88
N PHE A 121 -16.49 73.74 30.94
CA PHE A 121 -16.81 72.34 31.20
C PHE A 121 -17.10 72.16 32.69
N VAL A 122 -18.37 71.98 33.06
CA VAL A 122 -18.77 71.55 34.41
C VAL A 122 -18.53 70.05 34.49
N GLN A 123 -17.53 69.68 35.27
CA GLN A 123 -17.17 68.31 35.60
C GLN A 123 -18.27 67.72 36.51
N VAL A 124 -19.16 66.89 35.93
CA VAL A 124 -20.15 66.12 36.69
C VAL A 124 -19.50 64.80 37.09
N ASP A 125 -19.08 64.72 38.35
CA ASP A 125 -18.67 63.48 39.00
C ASP A 125 -19.91 62.60 39.24
N THR A 126 -20.10 61.57 38.41
CA THR A 126 -20.98 60.44 38.76
C THR A 126 -20.15 59.36 39.46
N THR A 127 -20.11 59.45 40.79
CA THR A 127 -19.79 58.35 41.69
C THR A 127 -21.09 57.71 42.21
N LYS A 128 -21.02 56.40 42.51
CA LYS A 128 -21.97 55.59 43.31
C LYS A 128 -23.34 55.28 42.67
N ASP A 129 -23.96 54.11 42.82
CA ASP A 129 -23.85 53.07 43.85
C ASP A 129 -24.28 51.68 43.34
N GLN A 130 -23.85 50.67 44.09
CA GLN A 130 -24.29 49.28 44.08
C GLN A 130 -25.77 49.14 44.49
N SER A 131 -26.51 48.17 43.94
CA SER A 131 -27.24 47.17 44.79
C SER A 131 -28.05 46.14 44.01
N SER A 132 -28.18 45.00 44.68
CA SER A 132 -28.80 43.74 44.28
C SER A 132 -30.31 43.67 44.61
N THR A 133 -31.09 42.98 43.77
CA THR A 133 -32.36 42.27 44.12
C THR A 133 -32.74 41.42 42.88
N SER A 134 -32.88 40.09 42.87
CA SER A 134 -33.66 39.12 43.65
C SER A 134 -35.19 39.20 43.45
N ILE A 135 -35.69 38.23 42.66
CA ILE A 135 -36.95 37.45 42.79
C ILE A 135 -38.28 38.00 42.18
N MET A 136 -38.93 37.06 41.46
CA MET A 136 -40.36 36.79 41.19
C MET A 136 -41.07 37.27 39.90
N GLU A 137 -41.55 36.25 39.16
CA GLU A 137 -42.73 36.24 38.27
C GLU A 137 -43.96 36.89 38.93
N PRO A 138 -44.87 37.47 38.11
CA PRO A 138 -46.08 36.72 37.78
C PRO A 138 -46.58 36.89 36.33
N SER A 139 -47.47 35.97 36.00
CA SER A 139 -48.14 35.71 34.74
C SER A 139 -49.26 36.71 34.36
N SER A 140 -49.48 36.80 33.05
CA SER A 140 -50.76 37.04 32.34
C SER A 140 -51.29 38.47 32.06
N SER A 141 -51.29 38.76 30.75
CA SER A 141 -52.43 39.20 29.92
C SER A 141 -52.56 40.68 29.47
N THR A 142 -52.42 40.83 28.14
CA THR A 142 -53.13 41.75 27.21
C THR A 142 -52.62 43.21 27.03
N PRO A 143 -52.91 43.89 25.89
CA PRO A 143 -52.09 43.84 24.67
C PRO A 143 -51.70 45.23 24.10
N VAL A 144 -50.90 45.22 23.02
CA VAL A 144 -50.70 46.33 22.06
C VAL A 144 -49.99 47.58 22.59
N ALA A 145 -48.66 47.58 22.49
CA ALA A 145 -47.88 48.74 22.05
C ALA A 145 -46.55 48.24 21.47
N SER A 146 -46.33 48.60 20.20
CA SER A 146 -45.10 48.55 19.40
C SER A 146 -43.87 47.83 20.00
N PRO A 147 -43.41 46.70 19.44
CA PRO A 147 -42.11 46.15 19.81
C PRO A 147 -41.03 47.11 19.30
N SER A 148 -40.53 47.94 20.21
CA SER A 148 -39.17 48.44 20.12
C SER A 148 -38.27 47.22 19.95
N THR A 149 -37.53 47.21 18.84
CA THR A 149 -36.56 46.21 18.42
C THR A 149 -35.49 46.06 19.51
N THR A 150 -35.83 45.32 20.55
CA THR A 150 -34.91 44.89 21.59
C THR A 150 -34.09 43.82 20.91
N ASN A 151 -32.87 44.21 20.50
CA ASN A 151 -31.91 43.39 19.79
C ASN A 151 -31.88 41.99 20.41
N ALA A 152 -32.60 41.07 19.77
CA ALA A 152 -32.56 39.66 20.07
C ALA A 152 -31.08 39.29 20.05
N ASP A 153 -30.61 38.73 21.17
CA ASP A 153 -29.30 38.12 21.31
C ASP A 153 -29.11 37.17 20.12
N ALA A 154 -28.50 37.71 19.06
CA ALA A 154 -28.09 36.92 17.92
C ALA A 154 -27.20 35.84 18.51
N PRO A 155 -27.53 34.54 18.35
CA PRO A 155 -26.78 33.47 18.98
C PRO A 155 -25.31 33.70 18.62
N LYS A 156 -24.50 34.05 19.64
CA LYS A 156 -23.07 34.30 19.46
C LYS A 156 -22.57 33.12 18.65
N PRO A 157 -22.03 33.34 17.43
CA PRO A 157 -21.65 32.25 16.56
C PRO A 157 -20.73 31.38 17.39
N SER A 158 -21.17 30.15 17.67
CA SER A 158 -20.44 29.22 18.53
C SER A 158 -19.03 29.16 17.98
N ARG A 159 -18.10 29.81 18.66
CA ARG A 159 -16.73 29.93 18.20
C ARG A 159 -16.20 28.51 18.24
N TRP A 160 -16.10 27.88 17.08
CA TRP A 160 -15.59 26.53 16.95
C TRP A 160 -14.18 26.54 17.55
N GLU A 161 -14.03 26.06 18.78
CA GLU A 161 -12.74 25.91 19.41
C GLU A 161 -12.00 24.81 18.66
N ILE A 162 -11.16 25.26 17.73
CA ILE A 162 -10.22 24.44 17.01
C ILE A 162 -9.39 23.68 18.04
N ARG A 163 -9.53 22.34 18.06
CA ARG A 163 -8.66 21.48 18.88
C ARG A 163 -7.18 21.87 18.70
N PRO A 164 -6.37 21.84 19.78
CA PRO A 164 -4.95 22.19 19.71
C PRO A 164 -4.23 21.49 18.55
N THR A 165 -3.30 22.20 17.91
CA THR A 165 -2.55 21.73 16.73
C THR A 165 -1.89 20.38 16.95
N TRP A 166 -1.34 20.13 18.14
CA TRP A 166 -0.69 18.87 18.49
C TRP A 166 -1.64 17.66 18.43
N GLN A 167 -2.92 17.81 18.81
CA GLN A 167 -3.90 16.73 18.72
C GLN A 167 -4.16 16.38 17.25
N ARG A 168 -4.29 17.40 16.39
CA ARG A 168 -4.48 17.21 14.95
C ARG A 168 -3.27 16.53 14.31
N SER A 169 -2.06 16.94 14.69
CA SER A 169 -0.82 16.33 14.20
C SER A 169 -0.70 14.85 14.56
N ILE A 170 -1.14 14.43 15.75
CA ILE A 170 -1.15 13.02 16.13
C ILE A 170 -2.12 12.22 15.26
N PHE A 171 -3.36 12.69 15.09
CA PHE A 171 -4.34 12.00 14.23
C PHE A 171 -3.86 11.91 12.77
N CYS A 172 -3.30 12.99 12.22
CA CYS A 172 -2.70 12.97 10.89
C CYS A 172 -1.51 11.99 10.82
N GLY A 173 -0.65 11.96 11.83
CA GLY A 173 0.49 11.04 11.91
C GLY A 173 0.05 9.59 11.89
N VAL A 174 -0.93 9.21 12.71
CA VAL A 174 -1.48 7.85 12.76
C VAL A 174 -2.10 7.48 11.41
N TYR A 175 -2.83 8.41 10.78
CA TYR A 175 -3.45 8.17 9.47
C TYR A 175 -2.40 7.93 8.37
N VAL A 176 -1.36 8.76 8.29
CA VAL A 176 -0.27 8.64 7.31
C VAL A 176 0.50 7.34 7.52
N ILE A 177 0.83 7.01 8.78
CA ILE A 177 1.53 5.77 9.12
C ILE A 177 0.66 4.56 8.76
N GLY A 178 -0.62 4.56 9.13
CA GLY A 178 -1.57 3.51 8.79
C GLY A 178 -1.72 3.31 7.28
N TRP A 179 -1.76 4.40 6.51
CA TRP A 179 -1.77 4.36 5.05
C TRP A 179 -0.49 3.79 4.46
N ALA A 180 0.67 4.19 4.97
CA ALA A 180 1.96 3.68 4.53
C ALA A 180 2.07 2.17 4.76
N PHE A 181 1.68 1.69 5.95
CA PHE A 181 1.64 0.26 6.27
C PHE A 181 0.65 -0.51 5.41
N SER A 182 -0.56 0.02 5.22
CA SER A 182 -1.59 -0.60 4.37
C SER A 182 -1.12 -0.71 2.91
N THR A 183 -0.50 0.36 2.39
CA THR A 183 0.05 0.38 1.03
C THR A 183 1.21 -0.60 0.88
N ALA A 184 2.14 -0.62 1.84
CA ALA A 184 3.25 -1.58 1.85
C ALA A 184 2.75 -3.02 1.93
N TYR A 185 1.71 -3.28 2.73
CA TYR A 185 1.05 -4.58 2.82
C TYR A 185 0.43 -4.98 1.48
N LEU A 186 -0.38 -4.12 0.86
CA LEU A 186 -0.98 -4.38 -0.44
C LEU A 186 0.06 -4.59 -1.55
N LEU A 187 1.13 -3.81 -1.57
CA LEU A 187 2.25 -3.98 -2.52
C LEU A 187 2.94 -5.34 -2.34
N LYS A 188 3.16 -5.78 -1.09
CA LYS A 188 3.72 -7.10 -0.81
C LYS A 188 2.80 -8.21 -1.32
N TYR A 189 1.49 -8.09 -1.10
CA TYR A 189 0.51 -9.06 -1.57
C TYR A 189 0.41 -9.09 -3.10
N ARG A 190 0.48 -7.92 -3.76
CA ARG A 190 0.45 -7.80 -5.22
C ARG A 190 1.55 -8.60 -5.92
N GLN A 191 2.71 -8.77 -5.28
CA GLN A 191 3.81 -9.58 -5.83
C GLN A 191 3.54 -11.08 -5.80
N THR A 192 2.65 -11.52 -4.91
CA THR A 192 2.41 -12.94 -4.67
C THR A 192 1.19 -13.48 -5.39
N TYR A 193 0.28 -12.64 -5.88
CA TYR A 193 -0.91 -13.13 -6.60
C TYR A 193 -0.61 -13.45 -8.07
N VAL A 194 -0.89 -14.69 -8.45
CA VAL A 194 -0.81 -15.16 -9.84
C VAL A 194 -1.98 -14.62 -10.63
N THR A 195 -1.71 -13.91 -11.73
CA THR A 195 -2.74 -13.44 -12.65
C THR A 195 -2.89 -14.39 -13.84
N ARG A 196 -1.79 -14.95 -14.34
CA ARG A 196 -1.82 -15.97 -15.39
C ARG A 196 -0.79 -17.07 -15.15
N LEU A 197 -1.14 -18.28 -15.54
CA LEU A 197 -0.28 -19.45 -15.49
C LEU A 197 -0.31 -20.15 -16.84
N LYS A 198 0.86 -20.32 -17.46
CA LYS A 198 1.02 -21.11 -18.68
C LYS A 198 1.97 -22.27 -18.43
N PHE A 199 1.67 -23.42 -19.00
CA PHE A 199 2.59 -24.55 -19.06
C PHE A 199 3.01 -24.74 -20.50
N PHE A 200 4.29 -24.94 -20.72
CA PHE A 200 4.80 -25.24 -22.05
C PHE A 200 5.96 -26.21 -21.93
N ARG A 201 6.20 -26.97 -22.99
CA ARG A 201 7.39 -27.82 -23.09
C ARG A 201 8.51 -26.97 -23.65
N GLY A 202 9.64 -26.92 -22.94
CA GLY A 202 10.83 -26.28 -23.47
C GLY A 202 11.34 -27.02 -24.70
N PRO A 203 12.20 -26.38 -25.51
CA PRO A 203 12.80 -27.04 -26.66
C PRO A 203 13.47 -28.31 -26.17
N THR A 204 12.98 -29.46 -26.63
CA THR A 204 13.65 -30.73 -26.40
C THR A 204 15.01 -30.61 -27.06
N SER A 205 16.07 -30.88 -26.30
CA SER A 205 17.46 -30.83 -26.78
C SER A 205 17.73 -31.76 -27.98
N SER A 206 16.72 -32.51 -28.45
CA SER A 206 16.78 -33.38 -29.61
C SER A 206 16.99 -32.65 -30.93
N ASN A 207 16.70 -31.34 -31.00
CA ASN A 207 16.93 -30.54 -32.22
C ASN A 207 18.22 -29.72 -32.17
N MET A 208 19.06 -29.89 -31.15
CA MET A 208 20.47 -29.54 -31.35
C MET A 208 20.99 -30.49 -32.44
N PRO A 209 21.55 -29.98 -33.54
CA PRO A 209 22.19 -30.83 -34.55
C PRO A 209 23.15 -31.72 -33.78
N SER A 210 22.83 -33.02 -33.74
CA SER A 210 23.65 -34.01 -33.05
C SER A 210 25.07 -33.75 -33.46
N SER A 211 25.95 -33.48 -32.49
CA SER A 211 27.38 -33.47 -32.72
C SER A 211 27.71 -34.67 -33.62
N PRO A 212 28.52 -34.48 -34.68
CA PRO A 212 28.84 -35.56 -35.61
C PRO A 212 29.23 -36.80 -34.79
N PRO A 213 28.77 -38.00 -35.20
CA PRO A 213 28.96 -39.21 -34.42
C PRO A 213 30.43 -39.32 -33.99
N PRO A 214 30.72 -39.52 -32.69
CA PRO A 214 32.09 -39.69 -32.26
C PRO A 214 32.72 -40.86 -33.04
N PRO A 215 33.99 -40.75 -33.46
CA PRO A 215 34.66 -41.81 -34.20
C PRO A 215 34.58 -43.13 -33.43
N PRO A 216 34.43 -44.28 -34.13
CA PRO A 216 34.25 -45.58 -33.51
C PRO A 216 35.45 -45.88 -32.59
N LEU A 217 35.21 -45.86 -31.28
CA LEU A 217 36.18 -46.32 -30.30
C LEU A 217 36.28 -47.85 -30.35
N PRO A 218 37.48 -48.42 -30.17
CA PRO A 218 37.71 -49.86 -30.27
C PRO A 218 36.88 -50.64 -29.26
N ALA A 219 36.22 -51.70 -29.77
CA ALA A 219 35.30 -52.57 -29.05
C ALA A 219 35.92 -53.13 -27.77
N LYS A 220 35.33 -52.79 -26.62
CA LYS A 220 35.61 -53.46 -25.35
C LYS A 220 34.55 -54.55 -25.15
N PRO A 221 34.92 -55.82 -24.90
CA PRO A 221 33.96 -56.91 -24.77
C PRO A 221 33.09 -56.73 -23.54
N THR A 222 31.78 -56.59 -23.77
CA THR A 222 30.75 -56.44 -22.74
C THR A 222 30.28 -57.81 -22.28
N THR A 223 30.53 -58.13 -21.01
CA THR A 223 30.02 -59.33 -20.34
C THR A 223 28.51 -59.19 -20.10
N ASN A 224 27.76 -60.21 -20.52
CA ASN A 224 26.31 -60.32 -20.37
C ASN A 224 25.90 -60.24 -18.89
N SER A 225 25.03 -59.30 -18.53
CA SER A 225 24.32 -59.31 -17.25
C SER A 225 22.83 -59.16 -17.49
N THR A 226 22.16 -60.29 -17.37
CA THR A 226 20.72 -60.51 -17.52
C THR A 226 20.05 -60.24 -16.18
N ALA A 227 19.48 -59.05 -15.99
CA ALA A 227 18.50 -58.77 -14.93
C ALA A 227 17.74 -57.47 -15.26
N ALA A 228 16.82 -57.57 -16.23
CA ALA A 228 15.84 -56.53 -16.54
C ALA A 228 14.77 -56.47 -15.44
N ALA A 229 15.14 -55.95 -14.27
CA ALA A 229 14.19 -55.57 -13.24
C ALA A 229 13.55 -54.22 -13.64
N LEU A 230 12.23 -54.26 -13.84
CA LEU A 230 11.32 -53.12 -14.02
C LEU A 230 11.57 -52.02 -12.98
N THR A 231 12.53 -51.15 -13.26
CA THR A 231 12.74 -49.92 -12.53
C THR A 231 11.84 -48.89 -13.20
N PRO A 232 10.80 -48.34 -12.53
CA PRO A 232 9.94 -47.34 -13.13
C PRO A 232 10.81 -46.17 -13.58
N GLU A 233 10.77 -45.87 -14.88
CA GLU A 233 11.62 -44.92 -15.62
C GLU A 233 12.01 -43.68 -14.80
N ALA A 234 13.11 -43.83 -14.05
CA ALA A 234 13.78 -42.75 -13.36
C ALA A 234 14.59 -41.98 -14.39
N GLY A 235 13.96 -41.07 -15.14
CA GLY A 235 14.74 -40.21 -16.01
C GLY A 235 14.03 -39.51 -17.15
N LEU A 236 12.71 -39.55 -17.26
CA LEU A 236 12.03 -38.63 -18.18
C LEU A 236 12.23 -37.21 -17.65
N GLN A 237 13.31 -36.56 -18.13
CA GLN A 237 13.64 -35.18 -17.82
C GLN A 237 12.40 -34.36 -18.15
N ASP A 238 11.68 -33.96 -17.11
CA ASP A 238 10.48 -33.17 -17.26
C ASP A 238 10.90 -31.77 -17.76
N ASN A 239 10.99 -31.65 -19.08
CA ASN A 239 11.33 -30.43 -19.80
C ASN A 239 10.12 -29.48 -19.84
N ARG A 240 9.11 -29.67 -18.98
CA ARG A 240 8.03 -28.71 -18.78
C ARG A 240 8.55 -27.50 -18.01
N PHE A 241 8.12 -26.34 -18.47
CA PHE A 241 8.33 -25.07 -17.82
C PHE A 241 6.97 -24.49 -17.46
N ILE A 242 6.98 -23.68 -16.41
CA ILE A 242 5.83 -22.89 -15.98
C ILE A 242 6.16 -21.42 -16.15
N HIS A 243 5.29 -20.69 -16.82
CA HIS A 243 5.32 -19.24 -16.91
C HIS A 243 4.29 -18.67 -15.95
N ILE A 244 4.75 -17.90 -14.98
CA ILE A 244 3.94 -17.30 -13.93
C ILE A 244 3.91 -15.80 -14.15
N GLU A 245 2.75 -15.26 -14.53
CA GLU A 245 2.51 -13.81 -14.55
C GLU A 245 1.89 -13.38 -13.22
N THR A 246 2.38 -12.27 -12.68
CA THR A 246 1.86 -11.67 -11.46
C THR A 246 1.57 -10.20 -11.71
N ALA A 247 0.78 -9.59 -10.83
CA ALA A 247 0.47 -8.16 -10.95
C ALA A 247 1.69 -7.23 -10.78
N SER A 248 2.82 -7.73 -10.25
CA SER A 248 4.10 -7.00 -10.20
C SER A 248 5.05 -7.36 -11.33
N HIS A 249 4.91 -8.55 -11.92
CA HIS A 249 5.71 -9.03 -13.03
C HIS A 249 4.79 -9.36 -14.21
N PRO A 250 4.32 -8.34 -14.95
CA PRO A 250 3.40 -8.55 -16.07
C PRO A 250 4.05 -9.29 -17.24
N LYS A 251 5.38 -9.23 -17.37
CA LYS A 251 6.15 -10.03 -18.33
C LYS A 251 6.33 -11.50 -17.90
N GLY A 252 5.85 -11.83 -16.70
CA GLY A 252 5.98 -13.13 -16.07
C GLY A 252 7.39 -13.58 -15.74
N ILE A 253 7.46 -14.75 -15.11
CA ILE A 253 8.67 -15.44 -14.70
C ILE A 253 8.56 -16.88 -15.18
N THR A 254 9.57 -17.35 -15.90
CA THR A 254 9.63 -18.72 -16.40
C THR A 254 10.51 -19.57 -15.48
N ILE A 255 9.96 -20.68 -14.97
CA ILE A 255 10.64 -21.59 -14.06
C ILE A 255 10.49 -23.03 -14.57
N PRO A 256 11.53 -23.88 -14.54
CA PRO A 256 11.36 -25.31 -14.81
C PRO A 256 10.37 -25.93 -13.83
N LEU A 257 9.42 -26.73 -14.31
CA LEU A 257 8.35 -27.30 -13.47
C LEU A 257 8.92 -28.17 -12.33
N ARG A 258 10.00 -28.91 -12.59
CA ARG A 258 10.76 -29.68 -11.58
C ARG A 258 11.29 -28.86 -10.40
N LYS A 259 11.46 -27.55 -10.58
CA LYS A 259 11.93 -26.61 -9.54
C LYS A 259 10.77 -25.98 -8.78
N VAL A 260 9.53 -26.35 -9.09
CA VAL A 260 8.34 -25.75 -8.51
C VAL A 260 7.48 -26.88 -7.95
N SER A 261 6.85 -26.61 -6.81
CA SER A 261 5.88 -27.53 -6.23
C SER A 261 4.55 -26.80 -6.00
N LEU A 262 3.46 -27.51 -6.22
CA LEU A 262 2.11 -27.05 -6.01
C LEU A 262 1.58 -27.63 -4.71
N TYR A 263 1.12 -26.76 -3.82
CA TYR A 263 0.51 -27.08 -2.53
C TYR A 263 -0.91 -26.56 -2.48
N ASP A 264 -1.66 -27.12 -1.54
CA ASP A 264 -2.95 -26.58 -1.15
C ASP A 264 -2.73 -25.27 -0.39
N GLY A 265 -3.60 -24.29 -0.63
CA GLY A 265 -3.56 -23.00 0.03
C GLY A 265 -4.17 -23.02 1.42
N ARG A 266 -4.54 -21.84 1.93
CA ARG A 266 -5.16 -21.71 3.26
C ARG A 266 -6.55 -22.32 3.32
N ASN A 267 -7.23 -22.38 2.19
CA ASN A 267 -8.55 -22.95 2.03
C ASN A 267 -8.63 -23.70 0.68
N GLU A 268 -9.76 -24.36 0.42
CA GLU A 268 -9.97 -25.12 -0.81
C GLU A 268 -10.06 -24.25 -2.07
N THR A 269 -10.24 -22.95 -1.89
CA THR A 269 -10.29 -21.93 -2.95
C THR A 269 -8.93 -21.38 -3.36
N GLU A 270 -7.84 -21.85 -2.75
CA GLU A 270 -6.50 -21.33 -2.98
C GLU A 270 -5.53 -22.49 -3.26
N LEU A 271 -4.67 -22.30 -4.26
CA LEU A 271 -3.49 -23.13 -4.50
C LEU A 271 -2.24 -22.27 -4.31
N VAL A 272 -1.17 -22.88 -3.82
CA VAL A 272 0.10 -22.21 -3.56
C VAL A 272 1.19 -22.84 -4.40
N ILE A 273 1.76 -22.04 -5.28
CA ILE A 273 2.95 -22.40 -6.04
C ILE A 273 4.17 -22.00 -5.22
N ARG A 274 5.09 -22.93 -5.01
CA ARG A 274 6.33 -22.67 -4.26
C ARG A 274 7.53 -23.06 -5.09
N SER A 275 8.48 -22.14 -5.22
CA SER A 275 9.78 -22.47 -5.80
C SER A 275 10.59 -23.32 -4.81
N ASN A 276 10.97 -24.53 -5.24
CA ASN A 276 11.94 -25.40 -4.56
C ASN A 276 13.38 -24.97 -4.83
N SER A 277 13.58 -24.06 -5.79
CA SER A 277 14.90 -23.55 -6.07
C SER A 277 15.28 -22.52 -5.02
N GLY A 278 15.84 -22.98 -3.91
CA GLY A 278 16.35 -22.12 -2.82
C GLY A 278 17.53 -21.21 -3.21
N SER A 279 17.73 -20.92 -4.50
CA SER A 279 18.95 -20.27 -5.01
C SER A 279 18.83 -19.57 -6.38
N ILE A 280 17.64 -19.30 -6.96
CA ILE A 280 17.62 -18.57 -8.25
C ILE A 280 17.98 -17.08 -8.06
N THR A 281 17.68 -16.50 -6.90
CA THR A 281 17.93 -15.09 -6.62
C THR A 281 18.85 -14.91 -5.40
N LYS A 282 20.06 -15.48 -5.45
CA LYS A 282 21.17 -15.07 -4.56
C LYS A 282 21.71 -13.68 -4.92
N SER A 283 20.84 -12.73 -5.23
CA SER A 283 21.25 -11.35 -5.47
C SER A 283 21.59 -10.71 -4.13
N ARG A 284 22.88 -10.38 -4.00
CA ARG A 284 23.69 -10.32 -2.77
C ARG A 284 23.31 -9.25 -1.73
N TRP A 285 22.21 -8.52 -1.88
CA TRP A 285 21.93 -7.31 -1.08
C TRP A 285 20.47 -7.08 -0.64
N ARG A 286 19.59 -8.09 -0.61
CA ARG A 286 18.26 -7.95 0.02
C ARG A 286 18.11 -8.83 1.25
N TRP A 287 17.89 -8.18 2.40
CA TRP A 287 17.52 -8.74 3.69
C TRP A 287 16.11 -9.39 3.67
N ASN A 288 15.89 -10.41 2.83
CA ASN A 288 14.76 -11.33 2.96
C ASN A 288 15.31 -12.75 3.01
N ARG A 289 15.70 -13.16 4.22
CA ARG A 289 16.45 -14.38 4.53
C ARG A 289 15.63 -15.68 4.43
N THR A 290 14.38 -15.60 3.99
CA THR A 290 13.53 -16.77 3.72
C THR A 290 13.10 -16.75 2.25
N GLY A 291 14.07 -16.98 1.36
CA GLY A 291 13.95 -17.00 -0.11
C GLY A 291 13.12 -18.16 -0.65
N ARG A 292 11.91 -18.35 -0.13
CA ARG A 292 10.87 -19.20 -0.69
C ARG A 292 9.86 -18.26 -1.32
N GLU A 293 9.91 -18.16 -2.64
CA GLU A 293 8.90 -17.46 -3.41
C GLU A 293 7.64 -18.33 -3.39
N TYR A 294 6.60 -17.81 -2.75
CA TYR A 294 5.27 -18.38 -2.75
C TYR A 294 4.39 -17.51 -3.63
N TRP A 295 3.65 -18.13 -4.52
CA TRP A 295 2.62 -17.46 -5.30
C TRP A 295 1.27 -18.07 -4.99
N PHE A 296 0.33 -17.22 -4.62
CA PHE A 296 -1.04 -17.58 -4.31
C PHE A 296 -1.87 -17.50 -5.57
N MET A 297 -2.63 -18.56 -5.82
CA MET A 297 -3.50 -18.70 -6.96
C MET A 297 -4.91 -18.93 -6.44
N SER A 298 -5.76 -17.90 -6.54
CA SER A 298 -7.14 -18.01 -6.08
C SER A 298 -8.00 -18.61 -7.20
N LEU A 299 -8.72 -19.67 -6.86
CA LEU A 299 -9.58 -20.41 -7.79
C LEU A 299 -10.97 -19.80 -7.95
N SER A 300 -11.35 -18.91 -7.05
CA SER A 300 -12.67 -18.27 -7.08
C SER A 300 -12.80 -17.37 -8.31
N GLY A 301 -13.73 -17.72 -9.20
CA GLY A 301 -13.98 -16.99 -10.44
C GLY A 301 -12.84 -17.07 -11.47
N ALA A 302 -11.86 -17.96 -11.27
CA ALA A 302 -10.78 -18.16 -12.21
C ALA A 302 -11.25 -18.84 -13.50
N LEU A 303 -10.55 -18.54 -14.59
CA LEU A 303 -10.71 -19.19 -15.89
C LEU A 303 -9.62 -20.27 -15.99
N VAL A 304 -10.02 -21.53 -16.09
CA VAL A 304 -9.09 -22.65 -16.30
C VAL A 304 -9.27 -23.18 -17.71
N ASP A 305 -8.21 -23.18 -18.51
CA ASP A 305 -8.24 -23.45 -19.95
C ASP A 305 -9.31 -22.61 -20.69
N GLY A 306 -9.45 -21.33 -20.30
CA GLY A 306 -10.45 -20.41 -20.86
C GLY A 306 -11.89 -20.65 -20.38
N THR A 307 -12.17 -21.71 -19.63
CA THR A 307 -13.51 -22.04 -19.12
C THR A 307 -13.67 -21.55 -17.68
N ARG A 308 -14.80 -20.91 -17.37
CA ARG A 308 -15.14 -20.50 -16.00
C ARG A 308 -15.87 -21.64 -15.30
N TYR A 309 -15.32 -22.10 -14.18
CA TYR A 309 -15.94 -23.16 -13.37
C TYR A 309 -16.82 -22.54 -12.28
N THR A 310 -18.04 -23.05 -12.13
CA THR A 310 -18.95 -22.67 -11.02
C THR A 310 -18.48 -23.27 -9.70
N GLN A 311 -18.00 -24.52 -9.74
CA GLN A 311 -17.46 -25.22 -8.59
C GLN A 311 -15.93 -25.10 -8.54
N VAL A 312 -15.43 -24.66 -7.39
CA VAL A 312 -13.99 -24.47 -7.13
C VAL A 312 -13.22 -25.80 -7.21
N GLU A 313 -13.82 -26.88 -6.73
CA GLU A 313 -13.21 -28.21 -6.74
C GLU A 313 -12.88 -28.69 -8.15
N SER A 314 -13.78 -28.48 -9.11
CA SER A 314 -13.57 -28.85 -10.52
C SER A 314 -12.42 -28.07 -11.15
N ALA A 315 -12.30 -26.77 -10.86
CA ALA A 315 -11.16 -25.97 -11.30
C ALA A 315 -9.84 -26.48 -10.70
N ARG A 316 -9.84 -26.81 -9.41
CA ARG A 316 -8.68 -27.34 -8.70
C ARG A 316 -8.23 -28.67 -9.30
N ASP A 317 -9.17 -29.59 -9.52
CA ASP A 317 -8.89 -30.91 -10.09
C ASP A 317 -8.28 -30.78 -11.49
N LYS A 318 -8.80 -29.87 -12.32
CA LYS A 318 -8.25 -29.61 -13.66
C LYS A 318 -6.82 -29.10 -13.61
N ILE A 319 -6.51 -28.17 -12.70
CA ILE A 319 -5.15 -27.66 -12.50
C ILE A 319 -4.22 -28.78 -11.99
N LEU A 320 -4.67 -29.60 -11.03
CA LEU A 320 -3.89 -30.73 -10.52
C LEU A 320 -3.63 -31.77 -11.61
N GLN A 321 -4.62 -32.03 -12.47
CA GLN A 321 -4.49 -32.90 -13.64
C GLN A 321 -3.44 -32.37 -14.62
N ALA A 322 -3.45 -31.06 -14.92
CA ALA A 322 -2.45 -30.44 -15.78
C ALA A 322 -1.04 -30.46 -15.14
N TRP A 323 -0.95 -30.27 -13.83
CA TRP A 323 0.32 -30.22 -13.11
C TRP A 323 1.02 -31.59 -13.03
N PHE A 324 0.33 -32.59 -12.49
CA PHE A 324 0.89 -33.91 -12.21
C PHE A 324 0.65 -34.93 -13.35
N GLY A 325 -0.17 -34.58 -14.33
CA GLY A 325 -0.68 -35.53 -15.33
C GLY A 325 -1.91 -36.29 -14.82
N GLU A 326 -2.59 -36.97 -15.73
CA GLU A 326 -3.90 -37.58 -15.46
C GLU A 326 -3.85 -38.68 -14.38
N VAL A 327 -2.81 -39.53 -14.44
CA VAL A 327 -2.69 -40.69 -13.54
C VAL A 327 -2.37 -40.26 -12.12
N GLU A 328 -1.43 -39.33 -11.94
CA GLU A 328 -1.05 -38.83 -10.61
C GLU A 328 -2.09 -37.90 -10.01
N GLY A 329 -2.77 -37.09 -10.84
CA GLY A 329 -3.87 -36.24 -10.42
C GLY A 329 -4.99 -37.03 -9.73
N LYS A 330 -5.42 -38.14 -10.35
CA LYS A 330 -6.44 -39.05 -9.77
C LYS A 330 -6.00 -39.66 -8.44
N LYS A 331 -4.71 -40.02 -8.28
CA LYS A 331 -4.16 -40.55 -7.02
C LYS A 331 -4.18 -39.53 -5.89
N LYS A 332 -3.84 -38.26 -6.17
CA LYS A 332 -3.88 -37.19 -5.17
C LYS A 332 -5.30 -36.87 -4.71
N LYS A 333 -6.29 -36.88 -5.61
CA LYS A 333 -7.71 -36.69 -5.27
C LYS A 333 -8.18 -37.68 -4.20
N LYS A 334 -7.86 -38.98 -4.36
CA LYS A 334 -8.20 -40.03 -3.38
C LYS A 334 -7.57 -39.80 -2.00
N ARG A 335 -6.37 -39.21 -1.94
CA ARG A 335 -5.68 -38.93 -0.67
C ARG A 335 -6.22 -37.69 0.06
N GLY A 336 -6.64 -36.66 -0.68
CA GLY A 336 -7.21 -35.43 -0.11
C GLY A 336 -8.53 -35.68 0.61
N GLY A 337 -9.46 -36.41 -0.02
CA GLY A 337 -10.78 -36.69 0.56
C GLY A 337 -10.72 -37.44 1.90
N LYS A 338 -9.71 -38.29 2.09
CA LYS A 338 -9.54 -39.08 3.33
C LYS A 338 -8.98 -38.27 4.51
N LYS A 339 -8.35 -37.11 4.27
CA LYS A 339 -7.87 -36.24 5.36
C LYS A 339 -8.97 -35.32 5.88
N ASN A 340 -9.84 -34.81 5.02
CA ASN A 340 -10.92 -33.92 5.44
C ASN A 340 -12.05 -34.67 6.17
N SER A 341 -12.28 -35.95 5.86
CA SER A 341 -13.29 -36.74 6.58
C SER A 341 -12.93 -37.09 8.03
N ARG A 342 -11.70 -36.83 8.48
CA ARG A 342 -11.25 -37.08 9.88
C ARG A 342 -11.34 -35.86 10.80
N ILE A 343 -11.60 -34.67 10.26
CA ILE A 343 -11.68 -33.42 11.04
C ILE A 343 -13.15 -33.03 11.28
N LEU A 344 -14.09 -33.68 10.57
CA LEU A 344 -15.53 -33.47 10.68
C LEU A 344 -16.28 -34.64 11.37
N SER A 345 -15.54 -35.57 11.98
CA SER A 345 -16.05 -36.63 12.87
C SER A 345 -15.45 -36.45 14.25
#